data_AF-A0A962NM72-F1
#
_entry.id   AF-A0A962NM72-F1
#
_cell.length_a   1.000
_cell.length_b   1.000
_cell.length_c   1.000
_cell.angle_alpha   90.00
_cell.angle_beta   90.00
_cell.angle_gamma   90.00
#
_symmetry.space_group_name_H-M   'P 1'
#
loop_
_entity.id
_entity.type
_entity.pdbx_description
1 polymer ?
#
loop_
_entity_poly.entity_id
_entity_poly.type
_entity_poly.pdbx_seq_one_letter_code
_entity_poly.pdbx_strand_id
1 'polypeptide(L)' 'LRAHRKSLAESQGVPPYVIFHDSTLQAMAEQMPSTLAELSRIPGIGERKLDKYGEGFLNVLNSSY' A
#
# COMPACT_ATOMS: atom_id res chain seq x y z
N LEU A 1 6.50 -1.09 5.29
CA LEU A 1 5.64 -0.17 4.50
C LEU A 1 6.42 0.92 3.73
N ARG A 2 7.11 1.86 4.39
CA ARG A 2 7.77 2.99 3.70
C ARG A 2 8.83 2.58 2.67
N ALA A 3 9.64 1.56 2.99
CA ALA A 3 10.66 1.03 2.08
C ALA A 3 10.03 0.39 0.82
N HIS A 4 8.98 -0.41 0.98
CA HIS A 4 8.27 -1.03 -0.14
C HIS A 4 7.60 0.01 -1.06
N ARG A 5 6.94 1.03 -0.48
CA ARG A 5 6.42 2.17 -1.26
C ARG A 5 7.54 2.83 -2.07
N LYS A 6 8.69 3.08 -1.45
CA LYS A 6 9.82 3.73 -2.11
C LYS A 6 10.34 2.90 -3.28
N SER A 7 10.50 1.59 -3.09
CA SER A 7 10.92 0.68 -4.16
C SER A 7 9.91 0.62 -5.32
N LEU A 8 8.60 0.59 -5.03
CA LEU A 8 7.55 0.65 -6.05
C LEU A 8 7.56 1.97 -6.83
N ALA A 9 7.77 3.07 -6.13
CA ALA A 9 7.87 4.41 -6.70
C ALA A 9 9.10 4.53 -7.62
N GLU A 10 10.26 4.05 -7.16
CA GLU A 10 11.50 4.00 -7.93
C GLU A 10 11.37 3.10 -9.17
N SER A 11 10.78 1.92 -9.02
CA SER A 11 10.53 0.97 -10.13
C SER A 11 9.67 1.57 -11.25
N GLN A 12 8.72 2.43 -10.89
CA GLN A 12 7.86 3.12 -11.86
C GLN A 12 8.35 4.50 -12.26
N GLY A 13 9.45 4.99 -11.68
CA GLY A 13 9.94 6.36 -11.90
C GLY A 13 8.93 7.44 -11.48
N VAL A 14 8.01 7.12 -10.57
CA VAL A 14 6.98 8.05 -10.08
C VAL A 14 7.26 8.43 -8.63
N PRO A 15 6.84 9.62 -8.19
CA PRO A 15 6.94 9.99 -6.78
C PRO A 15 6.14 9.05 -5.85
N PRO A 16 6.59 8.83 -4.59
CA PRO A 16 5.93 7.91 -3.66
C PRO A 16 4.46 8.23 -3.37
N TYR A 17 4.08 9.51 -3.38
CA TYR A 17 2.70 9.95 -3.17
C TYR A 17 1.75 9.48 -4.30
N VAL A 18 2.27 9.15 -5.49
CA VAL A 18 1.49 8.64 -6.63
C VAL A 18 1.03 7.20 -6.38
N ILE A 19 1.88 6.40 -5.72
CA ILE A 19 1.54 5.02 -5.31
C ILE A 19 0.40 5.10 -4.29
N PHE A 20 0.68 5.69 -3.12
CA PHE A 20 -0.31 5.97 -2.08
C PHE A 20 0.01 7.29 -1.39
N HIS A 21 -1.04 8.06 -1.14
CA HIS A 21 -0.97 9.25 -0.29
C HIS A 21 -0.57 8.88 1.13
N ASP A 22 0.02 9.84 1.84
CA ASP A 22 0.45 9.61 3.21
C ASP A 22 -0.73 9.31 4.16
N SER A 23 -1.92 9.87 3.87
CA SER A 23 -3.16 9.54 4.61
C SER A 23 -3.56 8.07 4.47
N THR A 24 -3.51 7.53 3.25
CA THR A 24 -3.80 6.12 2.98
C THR A 24 -2.78 5.20 3.65
N LEU A 25 -1.50 5.56 3.62
CA LEU A 25 -0.44 4.82 4.31
C LEU A 25 -0.59 4.82 5.82
N GLN A 26 -0.98 5.95 6.39
CA GLN A 26 -1.23 6.06 7.83
C GLN A 26 -2.41 5.18 8.22
N ALA A 27 -3.52 5.24 7.47
CA ALA A 27 -4.66 4.35 7.68
C ALA A 27 -4.30 2.86 7.52
N MET A 28 -3.45 2.50 6.55
CA MET A 28 -2.92 1.12 6.42
C MET A 28 -2.11 0.71 7.64
N ALA A 29 -1.26 1.59 8.16
CA ALA A 29 -0.43 1.29 9.32
C ALA A 29 -1.25 1.18 10.61
N GLU A 30 -2.32 1.97 10.74
CA GLU A 30 -3.25 1.94 11.87
C GLU A 30 -4.18 0.73 11.82
N GLN A 31 -4.73 0.40 10.65
CA GLN A 31 -5.66 -0.73 10.51
C GLN A 31 -4.97 -2.08 10.31
N MET A 32 -3.69 -2.09 9.91
CA MET A 32 -2.92 -3.30 9.58
C MET A 32 -3.76 -4.35 8.81
N PRO A 33 -4.26 -3.98 7.61
CA PRO A 33 -5.12 -4.88 6.85
C PRO A 33 -4.36 -6.17 6.54
N SER A 34 -5.03 -7.29 6.77
CA SER A 34 -4.52 -8.65 6.54
C SER A 34 -5.01 -9.21 5.21
N THR A 35 -5.98 -8.55 4.57
CA THR A 35 -6.58 -8.97 3.30
C THR A 35 -6.73 -7.83 2.29
N LEU A 36 -6.87 -8.18 1.00
CA LEU A 36 -7.13 -7.20 -0.06
C LEU A 36 -8.47 -6.48 0.15
N ALA A 37 -9.47 -7.17 0.68
CA ALA A 37 -10.77 -6.58 0.99
C ALA A 37 -10.68 -5.50 2.07
N GLU A 38 -9.83 -5.67 3.07
CA GLU A 38 -9.60 -4.65 4.10
C GLU A 38 -8.80 -3.46 3.55
N LEU A 39 -7.79 -3.72 2.71
CA LEU A 39 -7.11 -2.66 1.98
C LEU A 39 -8.09 -1.86 1.11
N SER A 40 -9.04 -2.51 0.42
CA SER A 40 -10.01 -1.82 -0.44
C SER A 40 -10.96 -0.90 0.33
N ARG A 41 -11.10 -1.10 1.66
CA ARG A 41 -11.87 -0.20 2.52
C ARG A 41 -11.13 1.09 2.86
N ILE A 42 -9.82 1.15 2.60
CA ILE A 42 -9.02 2.33 2.92
C ILE A 42 -9.26 3.43 1.88
N PRO A 43 -9.64 4.65 2.32
CA PRO A 43 -9.89 5.75 1.41
C PRO A 43 -8.62 6.14 0.64
N GLY A 44 -8.77 6.27 -0.68
CA GLY A 44 -7.66 6.59 -1.60
C GLY A 44 -7.04 5.38 -2.30
N ILE A 45 -7.50 4.15 -1.99
CA ILE A 45 -7.17 2.96 -2.77
C ILE A 45 -8.29 2.67 -3.77
N GLY A 46 -8.02 2.86 -5.07
CA GLY A 46 -8.89 2.36 -6.12
C GLY A 46 -8.57 0.89 -6.46
N GLU A 47 -9.55 0.14 -6.96
CA GLU A 47 -9.41 -1.27 -7.36
C GLU A 47 -8.16 -1.53 -8.20
N ARG A 48 -7.87 -0.67 -9.18
CA ARG A 48 -6.69 -0.82 -10.04
C ARG A 48 -5.35 -0.69 -9.31
N LYS A 49 -5.29 0.09 -8.22
CA LYS A 49 -4.11 0.21 -7.36
C LYS A 49 -4.06 -0.93 -6.34
N LEU A 50 -5.23 -1.37 -5.87
CA LEU A 50 -5.38 -2.52 -4.99
C LEU A 50 -4.84 -3.78 -5.65
N ASP A 51 -5.26 -4.09 -6.87
CA ASP A 51 -4.80 -5.30 -7.55
C ASP A 51 -3.31 -5.24 -7.87
N LYS A 52 -2.79 -4.04 -8.19
CA LYS A 52 -1.40 -3.87 -8.61
C LYS A 52 -0.41 -3.80 -7.46
N TYR A 53 -0.81 -3.26 -6.31
CA TYR A 53 0.07 -3.00 -5.17
C TYR A 53 -0.38 -3.68 -3.88
N GLY A 54 -1.66 -4.01 -3.75
CA GLY A 54 -2.25 -4.54 -2.53
C GLY A 54 -1.56 -5.82 -2.05
N GLU A 55 -1.25 -6.76 -2.94
CA GLU A 55 -0.50 -7.97 -2.58
C GLU A 55 0.90 -7.66 -2.06
N GLY A 56 1.63 -6.75 -2.70
CA GLY A 56 2.96 -6.33 -2.26
C GLY A 56 2.92 -5.68 -0.87
N PHE A 57 1.93 -4.83 -0.63
CA PHE A 57 1.72 -4.20 0.67
C PHE A 57 1.28 -5.20 1.75
N LEU A 58 0.39 -6.15 1.42
CA LEU A 58 0.01 -7.24 2.32
C LEU A 58 1.20 -8.12 2.68
N ASN A 59 2.03 -8.51 1.71
CA ASN A 59 3.22 -9.29 1.98
C ASN A 59 4.17 -8.55 2.93
N VAL A 60 4.34 -7.24 2.75
CA VAL A 60 5.19 -6.44 3.64
C VAL A 60 4.60 -6.26 5.03
N LEU A 61 3.27 -6.20 5.15
CA LEU A 61 2.56 -6.19 6.43
C LEU A 61 2.70 -7.54 7.14
N ASN A 62 2.52 -8.63 6.42
CA ASN A 62 2.58 -10.00 6.95
C ASN A 62 4.01 -10.48 7.22
N SER A 63 5.02 -9.98 6.49
CA SER A 63 6.43 -10.36 6.65
C SER A 63 7.12 -9.72 7.86
N SER A 64 6.41 -8.92 8.66
CA SER A 64 6.99 -8.27 9.85
C SER A 64 7.01 -9.17 11.10
N TYR A 65 7.03 -10.50 10.93
CA TYR A 65 7.10 -11.50 12.00
C TYR A 65 8.33 -12.39 11.86
#